data_AF-A0A2V7L0A4-F1
#
_entry.id   AF-A0A2V7L0A4-F1
#
_cell.length_a   1.000
_cell.length_b   1.000
_cell.length_c   1.000
_cell.angle_alpha   90.00
_cell.angle_beta   90.00
_cell.angle_gamma   90.00
#
_symmetry.space_group_name_H-M   'P 1'
#
loop_
_entity.id
_entity.type
_entity.pdbx_description
1 polymer ?
#
loop_
_entity_poly.entity_id
_entity_poly.type
_entity_poly.pdbx_seq_one_letter_code
_entity_poly.pdbx_strand_id
1 'polypeptide(L)'
;MRATWTIARRELKALFDQPTAYILLVVFTAVNAFLAFRQLDLYGVASLRPMFDFLPWVLLLLVPAVTMRALAEDVRSGTLEVVLAQPITELELLLGKFVGQVLFLWLALAITLTIPLGLALGTAPPLGIVVAEYVGAALLILGLGGVGVWASSVTRNQITAFILAVTVMFALILVGLDPLLVGLPPQLGAIAASLGVLSHFSSIGRGVIDLRDAVYFITLAILFLVFAYFALLSRKVAPHGETLQRLRLGTGLLAVATIVVNLFGRHIGGRIDLTPGNSFTLSRATRQLLQRLPDLVTLKLFASAALPPEVAFLRRDVDDLLSDYRAAGRGKVKLVIADPALDSAALREARSLGIPPVQFNVVGRSELQVKEGYLGLAVRYADGVKTIPFVQQTNDLEYRLTSDLRALTHPEKAVIAFGDIGDPAAARSQRSFDGLRERLGSHYDVRAFGVADTTIALGVRVIAVAGTPDSLSDAQVTRLRGFLERGGSLLLMAGGMQLQMSPQGPPFAVSRRVGWNELLKPYGVSIASDMVYDLASNV
;
A
#
# COMPACT_ATOMS: atom_id res chain seq x y z
N MET A 1 1.92 14.71 -34.47
CA MET A 1 1.79 13.32 -33.96
C MET A 1 2.43 12.25 -34.85
N ARG A 2 2.15 12.21 -36.17
CA ARG A 2 2.81 11.23 -37.08
C ARG A 2 4.34 11.36 -37.08
N ALA A 3 4.87 12.59 -37.11
CA ALA A 3 6.32 12.83 -37.10
C ALA A 3 7.02 12.35 -35.81
N THR A 4 6.48 12.70 -34.63
CA THR A 4 7.00 12.28 -33.32
C THR A 4 7.12 10.77 -33.20
N TRP A 5 6.08 10.04 -33.60
CA TRP A 5 6.09 8.57 -33.56
C TRP A 5 7.08 7.96 -34.53
N THR A 6 7.20 8.51 -35.75
CA THR A 6 8.21 8.09 -36.72
C THR A 6 9.62 8.24 -36.17
N ILE A 7 9.91 9.37 -35.52
CA ILE A 7 11.21 9.61 -34.86
C ILE A 7 11.41 8.60 -33.72
N ALA A 8 10.42 8.44 -32.83
CA ALA A 8 10.52 7.50 -31.71
C ALA A 8 10.80 6.05 -32.17
N ARG A 9 10.09 5.59 -33.22
CA ARG A 9 10.31 4.26 -33.80
C ARG A 9 11.71 4.12 -34.40
N ARG A 10 12.20 5.15 -35.09
CA ARG A 10 13.56 5.16 -35.64
C ARG A 10 14.61 5.09 -34.54
N GLU A 11 14.47 5.89 -33.48
CA GLU A 11 15.38 5.92 -32.33
C GLU A 11 15.39 4.58 -31.60
N LEU A 12 14.21 3.99 -31.36
CA LEU A 12 14.10 2.66 -30.75
C LEU A 12 14.81 1.60 -31.60
N LYS A 13 14.60 1.61 -32.92
CA LYS A 13 15.30 0.69 -33.84
C LYS A 13 16.82 0.88 -33.79
N ALA A 14 17.27 2.14 -33.83
CA ALA A 14 18.71 2.45 -33.79
C ALA A 14 19.40 1.95 -32.51
N LEU A 15 18.69 1.87 -31.38
CA LEU A 15 19.20 1.24 -30.17
C LEU A 15 19.42 -0.27 -30.37
N PHE A 16 18.45 -0.99 -30.95
CA PHE A 16 18.57 -2.43 -31.24
C PHE A 16 19.56 -2.78 -32.33
N ASP A 17 19.93 -1.84 -33.18
CA ASP A 17 21.00 -2.04 -34.17
C ASP A 17 22.39 -2.02 -33.52
N GLN A 18 22.52 -1.59 -32.25
CA GLN A 18 23.79 -1.51 -31.53
C GLN A 18 23.97 -2.68 -30.52
N PRO A 19 25.12 -3.37 -30.50
CA PRO A 19 25.40 -4.42 -29.52
C PRO A 19 25.31 -3.95 -28.06
N THR A 20 25.62 -2.69 -27.80
CA THR A 20 25.57 -2.07 -26.46
C THR A 20 24.18 -2.13 -25.84
N ALA A 21 23.11 -2.04 -26.64
CA ALA A 21 21.75 -2.11 -26.12
C ALA A 21 21.45 -3.49 -25.51
N TYR A 22 21.86 -4.58 -26.17
CA TYR A 22 21.66 -5.93 -25.65
C TYR A 22 22.46 -6.17 -24.35
N ILE A 23 23.69 -5.65 -24.28
CA ILE A 23 24.50 -5.71 -23.06
C ILE A 23 23.78 -5.01 -21.91
N LEU A 24 23.22 -3.82 -22.14
CA LEU A 24 22.45 -3.09 -21.13
C LEU A 24 21.22 -3.87 -20.66
N LEU A 25 20.46 -4.50 -21.57
CA LEU A 25 19.29 -5.33 -21.22
C LEU A 25 19.67 -6.53 -20.37
N VAL A 26 20.74 -7.25 -20.75
CA VAL A 26 21.22 -8.43 -20.01
C VAL A 26 21.70 -8.03 -18.61
N VAL A 27 22.54 -7.00 -18.51
CA VAL A 27 23.07 -6.53 -17.22
C VAL A 27 21.93 -6.03 -16.33
N PHE A 28 21.00 -5.23 -16.86
CA PHE A 28 19.86 -4.75 -16.09
C PHE A 28 19.00 -5.89 -15.56
N THR A 29 18.68 -6.87 -16.39
CA THR A 29 17.87 -8.03 -16.00
C THR A 29 18.61 -8.89 -14.97
N ALA A 30 19.90 -9.14 -15.18
CA ALA A 30 20.72 -9.96 -14.27
C ALA A 30 20.87 -9.31 -12.88
N VAL A 31 21.09 -7.99 -12.81
CA VAL A 31 21.17 -7.27 -11.53
C VAL A 31 19.84 -7.33 -10.78
N ASN A 32 18.72 -7.10 -11.46
CA ASN A 32 17.39 -7.19 -10.84
C ASN A 32 17.07 -8.62 -10.37
N ALA A 33 17.39 -9.64 -11.19
CA ALA A 33 17.23 -11.04 -10.82
C ALA A 33 18.07 -11.39 -9.57
N PHE A 34 19.35 -10.99 -9.55
CA PHE A 34 20.21 -11.18 -8.40
C PHE A 34 19.63 -10.54 -7.13
N LEU A 35 19.15 -9.29 -7.21
CA LEU A 35 18.58 -8.58 -6.06
C LEU A 35 17.31 -9.27 -5.52
N ALA A 36 16.45 -9.77 -6.42
CA ALA A 36 15.25 -10.50 -6.04
C ALA A 36 15.57 -11.86 -5.38
N PHE A 37 16.35 -12.71 -6.06
CA PHE A 37 16.61 -14.07 -5.60
C PHE A 37 17.54 -14.13 -4.39
N ARG A 38 18.53 -13.23 -4.27
CA ARG A 38 19.41 -13.17 -3.08
C ARG A 38 18.60 -13.01 -1.79
N GLN A 39 17.57 -12.17 -1.80
CA GLN A 39 16.76 -11.94 -0.61
C GLN A 39 15.78 -13.09 -0.34
N LEU A 40 15.24 -13.70 -1.41
CA LEU A 40 14.43 -14.92 -1.29
C LEU A 40 15.21 -16.02 -0.59
N ASP A 41 16.44 -16.27 -1.01
CA ASP A 41 17.30 -17.33 -0.45
C ASP A 41 17.70 -17.05 1.01
N LEU A 42 17.93 -15.78 1.36
CA LEU A 42 18.36 -15.38 2.71
C LEU A 42 17.23 -15.42 3.75
N TYR A 43 16.01 -15.03 3.37
CA TYR A 43 14.91 -14.80 4.32
C TYR A 43 13.71 -15.73 4.11
N GLY A 44 13.66 -16.50 3.03
CA GLY A 44 12.55 -17.41 2.72
C GLY A 44 11.24 -16.68 2.36
N VAL A 45 11.30 -15.40 1.98
CA VAL A 45 10.13 -14.58 1.65
C VAL A 45 10.05 -14.29 0.16
N ALA A 46 8.98 -14.75 -0.49
CA ALA A 46 8.69 -14.47 -1.90
C ALA A 46 8.12 -13.05 -2.09
N SER A 47 9.02 -12.06 -2.09
CA SER A 47 8.69 -10.65 -2.27
C SER A 47 9.62 -9.98 -3.29
N LEU A 48 9.05 -9.15 -4.16
CA LEU A 48 9.81 -8.33 -5.12
C LEU A 48 10.25 -6.99 -4.55
N ARG A 49 9.72 -6.59 -3.39
CA ARG A 49 10.00 -5.30 -2.77
C ARG A 49 11.50 -4.99 -2.64
N PRO A 50 12.38 -5.92 -2.23
CA PRO A 50 13.83 -5.66 -2.19
C PRO A 50 14.42 -5.28 -3.54
N MET A 51 13.97 -5.91 -4.64
CA MET A 51 14.40 -5.56 -5.99
C MET A 51 13.96 -4.13 -6.33
N PHE A 52 12.71 -3.78 -6.06
CA PHE A 52 12.17 -2.45 -6.35
C PHE A 52 12.78 -1.36 -5.47
N ASP A 53 13.06 -1.61 -4.19
CA ASP A 53 13.73 -0.66 -3.29
C ASP A 53 15.10 -0.23 -3.85
N PHE A 54 15.80 -1.14 -4.54
CA PHE A 54 17.08 -0.87 -5.20
C PHE A 54 16.94 -0.36 -6.66
N LEU A 55 15.76 -0.45 -7.26
CA LEU A 55 15.54 -0.08 -8.66
C LEU A 55 15.95 1.36 -9.00
N PRO A 56 15.68 2.40 -8.18
CA PRO A 56 16.17 3.75 -8.45
C PRO A 56 17.69 3.83 -8.62
N TRP A 57 18.45 3.02 -7.86
CA TRP A 57 19.91 2.95 -7.94
C TRP A 57 20.39 2.21 -9.18
N VAL A 58 19.67 1.19 -9.62
CA VAL A 58 19.97 0.51 -10.88
C VAL A 58 19.68 1.44 -12.07
N LEU A 59 18.56 2.17 -12.03
CA LEU A 59 18.17 3.14 -13.05
C LEU A 59 19.10 4.36 -13.10
N LEU A 60 19.72 4.75 -11.97
CA LEU A 60 20.76 5.77 -11.91
C LEU A 60 21.89 5.51 -12.91
N LEU A 61 22.21 4.24 -13.18
CA LEU A 61 23.22 3.84 -14.16
C LEU A 61 22.61 3.62 -15.55
N LEU A 62 21.49 2.91 -15.63
CA LEU A 62 20.91 2.50 -16.90
C LEU A 62 20.34 3.69 -17.70
N VAL A 63 19.61 4.59 -17.05
CA VAL A 63 18.93 5.69 -17.74
C VAL A 63 19.93 6.63 -18.41
N PRO A 64 21.02 7.09 -17.75
CA PRO A 64 22.09 7.83 -18.40
C PRO A 64 22.76 7.07 -19.55
N ALA A 65 23.02 5.76 -19.39
CA ALA A 65 23.68 4.96 -20.42
C ALA A 65 22.85 4.89 -21.72
N VAL A 66 21.53 4.82 -21.61
CA VAL A 66 20.61 4.80 -22.75
C VAL A 66 20.46 6.21 -23.35
N THR A 67 20.19 7.20 -22.50
CA THR A 67 19.84 8.57 -22.95
C THR A 67 21.03 9.43 -23.36
N MET A 68 22.27 9.11 -22.96
CA MET A 68 23.45 9.95 -23.24
C MET A 68 23.65 10.25 -24.73
N ARG A 69 23.25 9.33 -25.62
CA ARG A 69 23.39 9.48 -27.08
C ARG A 69 22.26 10.29 -27.72
N ALA A 70 21.14 10.50 -27.02
CA ALA A 70 19.89 10.98 -27.61
C ALA A 70 20.06 12.28 -28.42
N LEU A 71 20.73 13.29 -27.87
CA LEU A 71 21.05 14.53 -28.59
C LEU A 71 22.55 14.78 -28.73
N ALA A 72 23.38 14.35 -27.77
CA ALA A 72 24.81 14.61 -27.79
C ALA A 72 25.49 14.02 -29.04
N GLU A 73 25.02 12.87 -29.54
CA GLU A 73 25.56 12.26 -30.75
C GLU A 73 25.21 13.04 -32.02
N ASP A 74 23.96 13.49 -32.15
CA ASP A 74 23.52 14.29 -33.30
C ASP A 74 24.27 15.63 -33.36
N VAL A 75 24.55 16.22 -32.19
CA VAL A 75 25.34 17.44 -32.07
C VAL A 75 26.81 17.17 -32.43
N ARG A 76 27.39 16.07 -31.94
CA ARG A 76 28.80 15.72 -32.19
C ARG A 76 29.05 15.41 -33.66
N SER A 77 28.11 14.73 -34.31
CA SER A 77 28.20 14.32 -35.71
C SER A 77 27.79 15.42 -36.69
N GLY A 78 27.31 16.57 -36.21
CA GLY A 78 26.80 17.67 -37.05
C GLY A 78 25.47 17.37 -37.75
N THR A 79 24.88 16.20 -37.51
CA THR A 79 23.63 15.77 -38.13
C THR A 79 22.41 16.51 -37.58
N LEU A 80 22.53 17.13 -36.40
CA LEU A 80 21.46 17.91 -35.80
C LEU A 80 20.98 19.05 -36.72
N GLU A 81 21.89 19.73 -37.41
CA GLU A 81 21.55 20.85 -38.32
C GLU A 81 20.74 20.36 -39.53
N VAL A 82 21.12 19.20 -40.08
CA VAL A 82 20.40 18.56 -41.19
C VAL A 82 19.00 18.15 -40.78
N VAL A 83 18.85 17.58 -39.59
CA VAL A 83 17.55 17.16 -39.04
C VAL A 83 16.65 18.37 -38.77
N LEU A 84 17.21 19.46 -38.25
CA LEU A 84 16.48 20.70 -37.99
C LEU A 84 16.14 21.51 -39.26
N ALA A 85 16.75 21.19 -40.41
CA ALA A 85 16.40 21.78 -41.70
C ALA A 85 15.21 21.07 -42.38
N GLN A 86 14.84 19.87 -41.90
CA GLN A 86 13.64 19.18 -42.35
C GLN A 86 12.38 19.85 -41.79
N PRO A 87 11.19 19.65 -42.40
CA PRO A 87 9.93 20.23 -41.95
C PRO A 87 9.40 19.51 -40.68
N ILE A 88 10.21 19.49 -39.62
CA ILE A 88 9.89 18.95 -38.30
C ILE A 88 10.13 20.02 -37.24
N THR A 89 9.25 20.08 -36.24
CA THR A 89 9.44 21.02 -35.13
C THR A 89 10.46 20.50 -34.11
N GLU A 90 11.13 21.39 -33.39
CA GLU A 90 12.08 21.04 -32.33
C GLU A 90 11.42 20.22 -31.22
N LEU A 91 10.17 20.53 -30.92
CA LEU A 91 9.38 19.83 -29.92
C LEU A 91 9.04 18.41 -30.40
N GLU A 92 8.71 18.22 -31.68
CA GLU A 92 8.50 16.87 -32.24
C GLU A 92 9.78 16.05 -32.26
N LEU A 93 10.92 16.65 -32.56
CA LEU A 93 12.24 16.00 -32.48
C LEU A 93 12.56 15.57 -31.06
N LEU A 94 12.44 16.49 -30.10
CA LEU A 94 12.75 16.24 -28.69
C LEU A 94 11.83 15.17 -28.09
N LEU A 95 10.51 15.29 -28.30
CA LEU A 95 9.55 14.30 -27.82
C LEU A 95 9.76 12.93 -28.49
N GLY A 96 10.07 12.90 -29.78
CA GLY A 96 10.36 11.66 -30.50
C GLY A 96 11.58 10.94 -29.91
N LYS A 97 12.65 11.68 -29.64
CA LYS A 97 13.85 11.15 -28.97
C LYS A 97 13.54 10.66 -27.57
N PHE A 98 12.87 11.46 -26.75
CA PHE A 98 12.46 11.08 -25.40
C PHE A 98 11.63 9.78 -25.39
N VAL A 99 10.58 9.71 -26.20
CA VAL A 99 9.70 8.53 -26.27
C VAL A 99 10.48 7.30 -26.74
N GLY A 100 11.36 7.42 -27.73
CA GLY A 100 12.19 6.29 -28.20
C GLY A 100 13.07 5.70 -27.09
N GLN A 101 13.72 6.54 -26.29
CA GLN A 101 14.55 6.10 -25.17
C GLN A 101 13.72 5.51 -24.01
N VAL A 102 12.58 6.13 -23.67
CA VAL A 102 11.66 5.62 -22.64
C VAL A 102 11.06 4.27 -23.02
N LEU A 103 10.68 4.07 -24.28
CA LEU A 103 10.18 2.78 -24.77
C LEU A 103 11.22 1.66 -24.62
N PHE A 104 12.50 1.96 -24.90
CA PHE A 104 13.58 1.01 -24.68
C PHE A 104 13.72 0.63 -23.19
N LEU A 105 13.67 1.63 -22.30
CA LEU A 105 13.75 1.41 -20.86
C LEU A 105 12.51 0.66 -20.32
N TRP A 106 11.32 0.92 -20.84
CA TRP A 106 10.11 0.16 -20.51
C TRP A 106 10.18 -1.27 -21.03
N LEU A 107 10.81 -1.52 -22.18
CA LEU A 107 11.08 -2.90 -22.60
C LEU A 107 12.07 -3.58 -21.65
N ALA A 108 13.14 -2.89 -21.23
CA ALA A 108 14.07 -3.42 -20.24
C ALA A 108 13.34 -3.81 -18.95
N LEU A 109 12.43 -2.95 -18.46
CA LEU A 109 11.56 -3.25 -17.33
C LEU A 109 10.63 -4.43 -17.62
N ALA A 110 10.00 -4.50 -18.79
CA ALA A 110 9.11 -5.61 -19.16
C ALA A 110 9.83 -6.97 -19.19
N ILE A 111 11.10 -7.02 -19.60
CA ILE A 111 11.90 -8.26 -19.56
C ILE A 111 12.05 -8.77 -18.13
N THR A 112 12.13 -7.88 -17.13
CA THR A 112 12.20 -8.29 -15.73
C THR A 112 10.93 -8.97 -15.22
N LEU A 113 9.79 -8.90 -15.94
CA LEU A 113 8.57 -9.66 -15.58
C LEU A 113 8.79 -11.17 -15.56
N THR A 114 9.86 -11.66 -16.18
CA THR A 114 10.30 -13.05 -16.05
C THR A 114 10.57 -13.44 -14.59
N ILE A 115 10.94 -12.50 -13.71
CA ILE A 115 11.20 -12.73 -12.28
C ILE A 115 9.90 -13.07 -11.52
N PRO A 116 8.84 -12.22 -11.49
CA PRO A 116 7.56 -12.59 -10.88
C PRO A 116 6.93 -13.83 -11.50
N LEU A 117 7.06 -14.03 -12.81
CA LEU A 117 6.55 -15.23 -13.46
C LEU A 117 7.25 -16.49 -12.94
N GLY A 118 8.57 -16.42 -12.69
CA GLY A 118 9.31 -17.50 -12.04
C GLY A 118 8.84 -17.75 -10.60
N LEU A 119 8.60 -16.70 -9.82
CA LEU A 119 8.09 -16.82 -8.45
C LEU A 119 6.66 -17.40 -8.41
N ALA A 120 5.83 -17.10 -9.40
CA ALA A 120 4.47 -17.60 -9.54
C ALA A 120 4.39 -19.13 -9.75
N LEU A 121 5.49 -19.76 -10.15
CA LEU A 121 5.57 -21.23 -10.26
C LEU A 121 5.68 -21.90 -8.89
N GLY A 122 6.23 -21.22 -7.88
CA GLY A 122 6.45 -21.77 -6.54
C GLY A 122 5.56 -21.17 -5.45
N THR A 123 4.93 -20.02 -5.72
CA THR A 123 4.10 -19.28 -4.76
C THR A 123 2.93 -18.60 -5.47
N ALA A 124 1.94 -18.11 -4.72
CA ALA A 124 0.88 -17.24 -5.26
C ALA A 124 1.22 -15.77 -4.96
N PRO A 125 2.02 -15.08 -5.79
CA PRO A 125 2.39 -13.69 -5.54
C PRO A 125 1.14 -12.80 -5.63
N PRO A 126 1.01 -11.80 -4.74
CA PRO A 126 -0.09 -10.86 -4.79
C PRO A 126 0.00 -9.98 -6.06
N LEU A 127 -0.73 -10.38 -7.11
CA LEU A 127 -0.64 -9.77 -8.45
C LEU A 127 -0.85 -8.25 -8.45
N GLY A 128 -1.74 -7.74 -7.60
CA GLY A 128 -1.98 -6.31 -7.55
C GLY A 128 -0.78 -5.51 -6.99
N ILE A 129 -0.01 -6.08 -6.06
CA ILE A 129 1.25 -5.47 -5.60
C ILE A 129 2.25 -5.43 -6.75
N VAL A 130 2.42 -6.55 -7.46
CA VAL A 130 3.31 -6.64 -8.63
C VAL A 130 2.93 -5.58 -9.67
N VAL A 131 1.66 -5.49 -10.05
CA VAL A 131 1.21 -4.48 -11.03
C VAL A 131 1.54 -3.06 -10.57
N ALA A 132 1.30 -2.72 -9.29
CA ALA A 132 1.61 -1.41 -8.76
C ALA A 132 3.11 -1.09 -8.80
N GLU A 133 3.96 -2.03 -8.40
CA GLU A 133 5.43 -1.88 -8.45
C GLU A 133 5.92 -1.61 -9.88
N TYR A 134 5.43 -2.37 -10.86
CA TYR A 134 5.79 -2.19 -12.27
C TYR A 134 5.26 -0.87 -12.86
N VAL A 135 4.04 -0.45 -12.51
CA VAL A 135 3.50 0.84 -12.94
C VAL A 135 4.32 1.99 -12.36
N GLY A 136 4.70 1.93 -11.08
CA GLY A 136 5.57 2.95 -10.49
C GLY A 136 6.97 2.97 -11.07
N ALA A 137 7.54 1.80 -11.35
CA ALA A 137 8.82 1.70 -12.04
C ALA A 137 8.76 2.33 -13.43
N ALA A 138 7.67 2.14 -14.17
CA ALA A 138 7.46 2.78 -15.47
C ALA A 138 7.36 4.31 -15.35
N LEU A 139 6.69 4.83 -14.32
CA LEU A 139 6.62 6.26 -14.02
C LEU A 139 7.99 6.83 -13.62
N LEU A 140 8.75 6.11 -12.79
CA LEU A 140 10.11 6.49 -12.41
C LEU A 140 11.02 6.60 -13.64
N ILE A 141 10.95 5.62 -14.55
CA ILE A 141 11.67 5.64 -15.84
C ILE A 141 11.29 6.88 -16.67
N LEU A 142 10.01 7.25 -16.69
CA LEU A 142 9.54 8.45 -17.41
C LEU A 142 10.21 9.72 -16.86
N GLY A 143 10.20 9.89 -15.53
CA GLY A 143 10.81 11.03 -14.85
C GLY A 143 12.32 11.13 -15.06
N LEU A 144 13.05 10.04 -14.78
CA LEU A 144 14.50 9.99 -14.97
C LEU A 144 14.89 10.09 -16.44
N GLY A 145 14.09 9.54 -17.36
CA GLY A 145 14.32 9.67 -18.80
C GLY A 145 14.40 11.12 -19.25
N GLY A 146 13.58 12.00 -18.66
CA GLY A 146 13.61 13.44 -18.92
C GLY A 146 14.94 14.06 -18.52
N VAL A 147 15.44 13.72 -17.32
CA VAL A 147 16.75 14.16 -16.81
C VAL A 147 17.88 13.73 -17.75
N GLY A 148 17.84 12.48 -18.20
CA GLY A 148 18.85 11.93 -19.12
C GLY A 148 18.88 12.63 -20.48
N VAL A 149 17.72 12.86 -21.09
CA VAL A 149 17.61 13.60 -22.36
C VAL A 149 18.06 15.05 -22.22
N TRP A 150 17.71 15.71 -21.11
CA TRP A 150 18.21 17.05 -20.80
C TRP A 150 19.73 17.09 -20.70
N ALA A 151 20.34 16.18 -19.96
CA ALA A 151 21.79 16.11 -19.82
C ALA A 151 22.49 15.90 -21.18
N SER A 152 21.90 15.09 -22.07
CA SER A 152 22.36 14.91 -23.45
C SER A 152 22.25 16.17 -24.31
N SER A 153 21.23 17.02 -24.06
CA SER A 153 20.99 18.24 -24.84
C SER A 153 21.98 19.39 -24.58
N VAL A 154 22.58 19.43 -23.39
CA VAL A 154 23.46 20.53 -22.95
C VAL A 154 24.94 20.31 -23.28
N THR A 155 25.30 19.13 -23.78
CA THR A 155 26.69 18.76 -24.10
C THR A 155 26.83 18.23 -25.53
N ARG A 156 28.07 18.13 -26.00
CA ARG A 156 28.44 17.52 -27.28
C ARG A 156 29.13 16.16 -27.09
N ASN A 157 29.43 15.77 -25.85
CA ASN A 157 30.15 14.54 -25.54
C ASN A 157 29.26 13.59 -24.75
N GLN A 158 29.08 12.36 -25.25
CA GLN A 158 28.27 11.31 -24.62
C GLN A 158 28.73 11.01 -23.18
N ILE A 159 30.03 10.97 -22.93
CA ILE A 159 30.57 10.67 -21.60
C ILE A 159 30.21 11.79 -20.62
N THR A 160 30.32 13.04 -21.05
CA THR A 160 29.91 14.19 -20.23
C THR A 160 28.41 14.21 -19.99
N ALA A 161 27.59 13.83 -20.99
CA ALA A 161 26.14 13.70 -20.83
C ALA A 161 25.79 12.67 -19.76
N PHE A 162 26.45 11.51 -19.83
CA PHE A 162 26.30 10.44 -18.85
C PHE A 162 26.64 10.90 -17.44
N ILE A 163 27.82 11.49 -17.23
CA ILE A 163 28.26 11.96 -15.90
C ILE A 163 27.31 13.01 -15.33
N LEU A 164 26.87 13.96 -16.17
CA LEU A 164 25.93 15.00 -15.74
C LEU A 164 24.57 14.42 -15.34
N ALA A 165 24.04 13.49 -16.14
CA ALA A 165 22.78 12.81 -15.83
C ALA A 165 22.88 12.03 -14.52
N VAL A 166 23.93 11.21 -14.35
CA VAL A 166 24.19 10.47 -13.10
C VAL A 166 24.26 11.42 -11.91
N THR A 167 24.99 12.54 -12.03
CA THR A 167 25.15 13.50 -10.92
C THR A 167 23.82 14.10 -10.49
N VAL A 168 23.00 14.54 -11.45
CA VAL A 168 21.70 15.14 -11.15
C VAL A 168 20.71 14.11 -10.62
N MET A 169 20.64 12.93 -11.23
CA MET A 169 19.79 11.84 -10.74
C MET A 169 20.21 11.39 -9.33
N PHE A 170 21.52 11.29 -9.06
CA PHE A 170 22.04 10.94 -7.74
C PHE A 170 21.60 11.98 -6.72
N ALA A 171 21.71 13.28 -7.02
CA ALA A 171 21.23 14.34 -6.13
C ALA A 171 19.71 14.22 -5.87
N LEU A 172 18.90 13.98 -6.90
CA LEU A 172 17.45 13.80 -6.76
C LEU A 172 17.06 12.58 -5.92
N ILE A 173 17.82 11.48 -6.02
CA ILE A 173 17.64 10.28 -5.20
C ILE A 173 18.09 10.55 -3.75
N LEU A 174 19.26 11.17 -3.58
CA LEU A 174 19.88 11.45 -2.30
C LEU A 174 19.00 12.37 -1.44
N VAL A 175 18.42 13.41 -2.02
CA VAL A 175 17.52 14.36 -1.33
C VAL A 175 16.29 13.66 -0.71
N GLY A 176 15.87 12.51 -1.27
CA GLY A 176 14.74 11.73 -0.76
C GLY A 176 15.09 10.66 0.29
N LEU A 177 16.35 10.59 0.76
CA LEU A 177 16.75 9.59 1.76
C LEU A 177 16.32 9.97 3.17
N ASP A 178 15.68 9.03 3.87
CA ASP A 178 15.17 9.24 5.23
C ASP A 178 16.22 9.81 6.21
N PRO A 179 17.48 9.31 6.28
CA PRO A 179 18.47 9.88 7.19
C PRO A 179 18.82 11.35 6.92
N LEU A 180 18.75 11.78 5.66
CA LEU A 180 19.02 13.16 5.28
C LEU A 180 17.83 14.07 5.60
N LEU A 181 16.60 13.57 5.40
CA LEU A 181 15.38 14.30 5.74
C LEU A 181 15.27 14.56 7.25
N VAL A 182 15.63 13.56 8.07
CA VAL A 182 15.62 13.67 9.55
C VAL A 182 16.65 14.67 10.06
N GLY A 183 17.79 14.82 9.37
CA GLY A 183 18.82 15.78 9.73
C GLY A 183 18.49 17.24 9.39
N LEU A 184 17.46 17.49 8.59
CA LEU A 184 17.06 18.83 8.16
C LEU A 184 16.01 19.46 9.09
N PRO A 185 15.99 20.81 9.22
CA PRO A 185 14.87 21.51 9.85
C PRO A 185 13.53 21.11 9.22
N PRO A 186 12.42 21.02 9.97
CA PRO A 186 11.17 20.42 9.49
C PRO A 186 10.62 21.00 8.18
N GLN A 187 10.78 22.32 7.97
CA GLN A 187 10.36 23.00 6.74
C GLN A 187 11.22 22.59 5.54
N LEU A 188 12.54 22.50 5.73
CA LEU A 188 13.48 22.07 4.69
C LEU A 188 13.35 20.58 4.42
N GLY A 189 13.13 19.76 5.46
CA GLY A 189 12.84 18.34 5.32
C GLY A 189 11.56 18.09 4.51
N ALA A 190 10.49 18.86 4.74
CA ALA A 190 9.25 18.75 3.96
C ALA A 190 9.46 19.11 2.47
N ILE A 191 10.23 20.16 2.19
CA ILE A 191 10.57 20.56 0.81
C ILE A 191 11.44 19.48 0.15
N ALA A 192 12.48 19.00 0.85
CA ALA A 192 13.35 17.93 0.36
C ALA A 192 12.55 16.65 0.08
N ALA A 193 11.64 16.25 0.98
CA ALA A 193 10.77 15.10 0.77
C ALA A 193 9.85 15.25 -0.44
N SER A 194 9.38 16.47 -0.75
CA SER A 194 8.55 16.74 -1.94
C SER A 194 9.32 16.78 -3.27
N LEU A 195 10.65 16.89 -3.21
CA LEU A 195 11.53 16.89 -4.38
C LEU A 195 12.31 15.57 -4.54
N GLY A 196 12.32 14.73 -3.52
CA GLY A 196 13.06 13.48 -3.50
C GLY A 196 12.40 12.41 -4.37
N VAL A 197 13.18 11.73 -5.20
CA VAL A 197 12.66 10.60 -6.00
C VAL A 197 12.24 9.43 -5.12
N LEU A 198 13.01 9.15 -4.07
CA LEU A 198 12.84 7.95 -3.25
C LEU A 198 11.58 8.02 -2.35
N SER A 199 11.25 9.22 -1.84
CA SER A 199 10.05 9.44 -1.02
C SER A 199 8.78 9.07 -1.80
N HIS A 200 8.66 9.53 -3.04
CA HIS A 200 7.54 9.22 -3.94
C HIS A 200 7.54 7.77 -4.42
N PHE A 201 8.72 7.14 -4.60
CA PHE A 201 8.79 5.75 -5.05
C PHE A 201 8.45 4.75 -3.93
N SER A 202 8.74 5.08 -2.68
CA SER A 202 8.57 4.16 -1.53
C SER A 202 7.13 3.74 -1.26
N SER A 203 6.14 4.58 -1.60
CA SER A 203 4.71 4.27 -1.49
C SER A 203 4.28 3.22 -2.52
N ILE A 204 4.85 3.30 -3.73
CA ILE A 204 4.54 2.41 -4.85
C ILE A 204 5.06 0.99 -4.59
N GLY A 205 6.22 0.86 -3.95
CA GLY A 205 6.80 -0.43 -3.54
C GLY A 205 5.93 -1.27 -2.58
N ARG A 206 4.80 -0.74 -2.07
CA ARG A 206 3.86 -1.47 -1.19
C ARG A 206 2.57 -1.91 -1.88
N GLY A 207 2.46 -1.70 -3.19
CA GLY A 207 1.25 -2.03 -3.95
C GLY A 207 0.20 -0.93 -4.01
N VAL A 208 0.60 0.31 -3.67
CA VAL A 208 -0.29 1.47 -3.58
C VAL A 208 0.19 2.52 -4.56
N ILE A 209 -0.68 2.93 -5.48
CA ILE A 209 -0.40 4.02 -6.42
C ILE A 209 -1.13 5.27 -5.94
N ASP A 210 -0.39 6.23 -5.40
CA ASP A 210 -0.91 7.57 -5.12
C ASP A 210 -0.82 8.44 -6.38
N LEU A 211 -1.89 9.20 -6.66
CA LEU A 211 -1.93 10.12 -7.80
C LEU A 211 -0.86 11.22 -7.67
N ARG A 212 -0.53 11.63 -6.44
CA ARG A 212 0.54 12.61 -6.17
C ARG A 212 1.89 12.14 -6.70
N ASP A 213 2.20 10.85 -6.58
CA ASP A 213 3.49 10.27 -6.97
C ASP A 213 3.58 10.16 -8.49
N ALA A 214 2.47 9.79 -9.15
CA ALA A 214 2.38 9.82 -10.60
C ALA A 214 2.55 11.23 -11.17
N VAL A 215 1.88 12.22 -10.57
CA VAL A 215 2.03 13.63 -10.95
C VAL A 215 3.48 14.08 -10.76
N TYR A 216 4.14 13.69 -9.68
CA TYR A 216 5.55 14.00 -9.44
C TYR A 216 6.45 13.50 -10.57
N PHE A 217 6.36 12.22 -10.96
CA PHE A 217 7.22 11.70 -12.03
C PHE A 217 6.92 12.30 -13.41
N ILE A 218 5.65 12.58 -13.71
CA ILE A 218 5.26 13.22 -14.98
C ILE A 218 5.77 14.66 -15.03
N THR A 219 5.60 15.42 -13.95
CA THR A 219 6.07 16.80 -13.87
C THR A 219 7.60 16.88 -13.86
N LEU A 220 8.29 15.92 -13.24
CA LEU A 220 9.75 15.78 -13.33
C LEU A 220 10.19 15.60 -14.80
N ALA A 221 9.54 14.71 -15.55
CA ALA A 221 9.82 14.53 -16.97
C ALA A 221 9.61 15.84 -17.75
N ILE A 222 8.48 16.51 -17.54
CA ILE A 222 8.14 17.78 -18.20
C ILE A 222 9.18 18.87 -17.88
N LEU A 223 9.56 19.03 -16.62
CA LEU A 223 10.55 20.02 -16.17
C LEU A 223 11.86 19.90 -16.95
N PHE A 224 12.41 18.69 -16.98
CA PHE A 224 13.69 18.45 -17.66
C PHE A 224 13.55 18.50 -19.19
N LEU A 225 12.41 18.11 -19.77
CA LEU A 225 12.16 18.32 -21.19
C LEU A 225 12.04 19.80 -21.55
N VAL A 226 11.46 20.64 -20.69
CA VAL A 226 11.43 22.09 -20.86
C VAL A 226 12.85 22.66 -20.83
N PHE A 227 13.72 22.18 -19.94
CA PHE A 227 15.13 22.55 -19.94
C PHE A 227 15.88 22.04 -21.20
N ALA A 228 15.56 20.84 -21.68
CA ALA A 228 16.16 20.29 -22.89
C ALA A 228 15.74 21.09 -24.14
N TYR A 229 14.47 21.49 -24.20
CA TYR A 229 13.94 22.36 -25.25
C TYR A 229 14.63 23.73 -25.23
N PHE A 230 14.80 24.33 -24.05
CA PHE A 230 15.58 25.56 -23.89
C PHE A 230 17.00 25.42 -24.41
N ALA A 231 17.70 24.34 -24.02
CA ALA A 231 19.07 24.07 -24.47
C ALA A 231 19.16 23.94 -26.00
N LEU A 232 18.15 23.33 -26.64
CA LEU A 232 18.09 23.20 -28.10
C LEU A 232 17.84 24.55 -28.79
N LEU A 233 16.86 25.34 -28.32
CA LEU A 233 16.52 26.64 -28.92
C LEU A 233 17.61 27.69 -28.72
N SER A 234 18.28 27.67 -27.57
CA SER A 234 19.37 28.62 -27.27
C SER A 234 20.53 28.55 -28.28
N ARG A 235 20.67 27.43 -29.01
CA ARG A 235 21.66 27.27 -30.09
C ARG A 235 21.32 28.05 -31.36
N LYS A 236 20.05 28.39 -31.58
CA LYS A 236 19.57 29.12 -32.76
C LYS A 236 19.51 30.64 -32.56
N VAL A 237 19.55 31.09 -31.31
CA VAL A 237 19.28 32.49 -30.95
C VAL A 237 20.60 33.19 -30.59
N ALA A 238 20.71 34.47 -30.97
CA ALA A 238 21.87 35.29 -30.63
C ALA A 238 22.02 35.42 -29.09
N PRO A 239 23.26 35.37 -28.54
CA PRO A 239 23.50 35.33 -27.10
C PRO A 239 22.98 36.54 -26.29
N HIS A 240 22.73 37.68 -26.96
CA HIS A 240 22.35 38.95 -26.32
C HIS A 240 21.05 39.56 -26.91
N GLY A 241 20.16 38.75 -27.49
CA GLY A 241 18.90 39.24 -28.08
C GLY A 241 17.68 39.19 -27.14
N GLU A 242 16.67 40.03 -27.39
CA GLU A 242 15.37 40.00 -26.69
C GLU A 242 14.70 38.62 -26.74
N THR A 243 14.84 37.90 -27.85
CA THR A 243 14.31 36.55 -28.04
C THR A 243 14.85 35.57 -27.00
N LEU A 244 16.15 35.68 -26.63
CA LEU A 244 16.75 34.82 -25.61
C LEU A 244 16.23 35.17 -24.21
N GLN A 245 15.98 36.45 -23.93
CA GLN A 245 15.38 36.88 -22.66
C GLN A 245 13.94 36.35 -22.52
N ARG A 246 13.12 36.46 -23.56
CA ARG A 246 11.76 35.90 -23.58
C ARG A 246 11.76 34.38 -23.41
N LEU A 247 12.71 33.69 -24.05
CA LEU A 247 12.89 32.24 -23.90
C LEU A 247 13.28 31.88 -22.46
N ARG A 248 14.25 32.57 -21.85
CA ARG A 248 14.65 32.37 -20.45
C ARG A 248 13.49 32.59 -19.49
N LEU A 249 12.71 33.66 -19.68
CA LEU A 249 11.54 33.98 -18.87
C LEU A 249 10.46 32.90 -19.02
N GLY A 250 10.14 32.48 -20.24
CA GLY A 250 9.16 31.43 -20.51
C GLY A 250 9.55 30.09 -19.89
N THR A 251 10.81 29.67 -20.06
CA THR A 251 11.37 28.46 -19.44
C THR A 251 11.35 28.56 -17.92
N GLY A 252 11.74 29.70 -17.35
CA GLY A 252 11.72 29.94 -15.91
C GLY A 252 10.30 29.85 -15.32
N LEU A 253 9.31 30.47 -15.98
CA LEU A 253 7.91 30.41 -15.56
C LEU A 253 7.35 28.98 -15.60
N LEU A 254 7.63 28.21 -16.65
CA LEU A 254 7.22 26.81 -16.75
C LEU A 254 7.89 25.94 -15.69
N ALA A 255 9.18 26.17 -15.41
CA ALA A 255 9.90 25.46 -14.35
C ALA A 255 9.30 25.77 -12.97
N VAL A 256 9.03 27.04 -12.67
CA VAL A 256 8.39 27.46 -11.41
C VAL A 256 6.99 26.86 -11.30
N ALA A 257 6.17 26.90 -12.35
CA ALA A 257 4.84 26.29 -12.35
C ALA A 257 4.90 24.79 -12.02
N THR A 258 5.88 24.08 -12.59
CA THR A 258 6.07 22.64 -12.37
C THR A 258 6.52 22.34 -10.93
N ILE A 259 7.41 23.16 -10.37
CA ILE A 259 7.84 23.06 -8.96
C ILE A 259 6.66 23.35 -8.02
N VAL A 260 5.85 24.38 -8.31
CA VAL A 260 4.66 24.72 -7.51
C VAL A 260 3.66 23.57 -7.50
N VAL A 261 3.38 22.93 -8.65
CA VAL A 261 2.51 21.75 -8.69
C VAL A 261 3.00 20.64 -7.75
N ASN A 262 4.31 20.40 -7.70
CA ASN A 262 4.91 19.41 -6.79
C ASN A 262 4.83 19.81 -5.32
N LEU A 263 5.13 21.06 -4.98
CA LEU A 263 5.04 21.57 -3.61
C LEU A 263 3.60 21.52 -3.06
N PHE A 264 2.60 21.75 -3.92
CA PHE A 264 1.19 21.61 -3.57
C PHE A 264 0.64 20.19 -3.74
N GLY A 265 1.48 19.23 -4.18
CA GLY A 265 1.12 17.84 -4.43
C GLY A 265 0.46 17.12 -3.25
N ARG A 266 0.71 17.58 -2.01
CA ARG A 266 0.02 17.09 -0.80
C ARG A 266 -1.51 17.23 -0.82
N HIS A 267 -2.05 18.11 -1.66
CA HIS A 267 -3.50 18.29 -1.81
C HIS A 267 -4.09 17.46 -2.97
N ILE A 268 -3.24 16.82 -3.77
CA ILE A 268 -3.67 15.93 -4.85
C ILE A 268 -4.11 14.61 -4.20
N GLY A 269 -5.41 14.51 -3.94
CA GLY A 269 -6.03 13.28 -3.48
C GLY A 269 -6.22 12.28 -4.62
N GLY A 270 -6.26 10.99 -4.27
CA GLY A 270 -6.44 9.91 -5.23
C GLY A 270 -5.43 8.81 -4.95
N ARG A 271 -5.92 7.64 -4.58
CA ARG A 271 -5.11 6.48 -4.22
C ARG A 271 -5.79 5.24 -4.77
N ILE A 272 -5.01 4.43 -5.47
CA ILE A 272 -5.43 3.10 -5.92
C ILE A 272 -4.61 2.10 -5.11
N ASP A 273 -5.28 1.34 -4.26
CA ASP A 273 -4.70 0.26 -3.50
C ASP A 273 -4.96 -1.05 -4.24
N LEU A 274 -3.89 -1.67 -4.74
CA LEU A 274 -3.97 -2.95 -5.45
C LEU A 274 -3.64 -4.13 -4.54
N THR A 275 -3.46 -3.91 -3.23
CA THR A 275 -3.13 -4.99 -2.30
C THR A 275 -4.33 -5.92 -2.09
N PRO A 276 -4.09 -7.22 -1.80
CA PRO A 276 -5.16 -8.15 -1.46
C PRO A 276 -6.03 -7.58 -0.33
N GLY A 277 -7.35 -7.54 -0.55
CA GLY A 277 -8.31 -7.02 0.42
C GLY A 277 -8.31 -5.49 0.61
N ASN A 278 -7.55 -4.72 -0.18
CA ASN A 278 -7.29 -3.29 0.03
C ASN A 278 -6.71 -3.02 1.43
N SER A 279 -5.67 -3.76 1.80
CA SER A 279 -5.07 -3.76 3.14
C SER A 279 -4.52 -2.39 3.57
N PHE A 280 -4.33 -1.46 2.64
CA PHE A 280 -3.87 -0.10 2.91
C PHE A 280 -4.94 0.96 2.60
N THR A 281 -6.20 0.57 2.47
CA THR A 281 -7.35 1.46 2.35
C THR A 281 -8.33 1.21 3.47
N LEU A 282 -8.69 2.27 4.20
CA LEU A 282 -9.68 2.15 5.26
C LEU A 282 -10.97 1.50 4.77
N SER A 283 -11.42 0.49 5.51
CA SER A 283 -12.69 -0.17 5.25
C SER A 283 -13.86 0.81 5.28
N ARG A 284 -14.94 0.45 4.58
CA ARG A 284 -16.15 1.27 4.51
C ARG A 284 -16.72 1.54 5.91
N ALA A 285 -16.65 0.56 6.81
CA ALA A 285 -17.12 0.68 8.18
C ALA A 285 -16.29 1.70 8.98
N THR A 286 -14.96 1.63 8.88
CA THR A 286 -14.04 2.59 9.52
C THR A 286 -14.27 4.00 9.00
N ARG A 287 -14.34 4.18 7.68
CA ARG A 287 -14.58 5.49 7.07
C ARG A 287 -15.92 6.09 7.51
N GLN A 288 -16.97 5.29 7.59
CA GLN A 288 -18.28 5.73 8.07
C GLN A 288 -18.26 6.12 9.55
N LEU A 289 -17.57 5.34 10.40
CA LEU A 289 -17.40 5.66 11.81
C LEU A 289 -16.68 7.01 11.97
N LEU A 290 -15.55 7.19 11.29
CA LEU A 290 -14.72 8.39 11.37
C LEU A 290 -15.46 9.65 10.87
N GLN A 291 -16.24 9.53 9.80
CA GLN A 291 -17.04 10.64 9.28
C GLN A 291 -18.22 11.04 10.19
N ARG A 292 -18.70 10.11 11.02
CA ARG A 292 -19.84 10.30 11.93
C ARG A 292 -19.41 10.45 13.38
N LEU A 293 -18.13 10.71 13.64
CA LEU A 293 -17.66 10.95 15.00
C LEU A 293 -18.45 12.09 15.64
N PRO A 294 -18.96 11.92 16.87
CA PRO A 294 -19.69 12.98 17.57
C PRO A 294 -18.77 14.19 17.85
N ASP A 295 -17.60 13.94 18.45
CA ASP A 295 -16.63 14.95 18.86
C ASP A 295 -15.17 14.53 18.57
N LEU A 296 -14.20 15.36 18.95
CA LEU A 296 -12.77 15.18 18.73
C LEU A 296 -12.22 13.93 19.44
N VAL A 297 -11.60 13.05 18.66
CA VAL A 297 -10.87 11.87 19.11
C VAL A 297 -9.38 12.14 19.01
N THR A 298 -8.62 11.79 20.04
CA THR A 298 -7.15 11.85 20.00
C THR A 298 -6.57 10.46 19.82
N LEU A 299 -5.87 10.25 18.71
CA LEU A 299 -5.01 9.09 18.49
C LEU A 299 -3.59 9.50 18.89
N LYS A 300 -3.06 8.89 19.95
CA LYS A 300 -1.71 9.18 20.43
C LYS A 300 -0.80 7.98 20.22
N LEU A 301 0.25 8.18 19.46
CA LEU A 301 1.21 7.18 19.07
C LEU A 301 2.51 7.42 19.84
N PHE A 302 2.90 6.43 20.64
CA PHE A 302 4.14 6.43 21.40
C PHE A 302 5.16 5.62 20.62
N ALA A 303 6.14 6.29 20.04
CA ALA A 303 7.17 5.61 19.29
C ALA A 303 8.54 6.24 19.36
N SER A 304 9.53 5.37 19.45
CA SER A 304 10.93 5.77 19.49
C SER A 304 11.46 6.11 18.10
N ALA A 305 12.30 7.15 18.00
CA ALA A 305 12.94 7.54 16.75
C ALA A 305 13.94 6.50 16.24
N ALA A 306 14.61 5.79 17.15
CA ALA A 306 15.62 4.77 16.84
C ALA A 306 15.02 3.35 16.96
N LEU A 307 14.38 2.88 15.88
CA LEU A 307 13.88 1.51 15.76
C LEU A 307 14.77 0.69 14.82
N PRO A 308 14.91 -0.64 15.03
CA PRO A 308 15.57 -1.52 14.05
C PRO A 308 14.90 -1.42 12.67
N PRO A 309 15.62 -1.73 11.57
CA PRO A 309 15.07 -1.68 10.23
C PRO A 309 13.73 -2.43 10.07
N GLU A 310 13.60 -3.60 10.69
CA GLU A 310 12.40 -4.44 10.63
C GLU A 310 11.18 -3.73 11.23
N VAL A 311 11.38 -3.00 12.32
CA VAL A 311 10.34 -2.28 13.05
C VAL A 311 10.11 -0.89 12.45
N ALA A 312 11.12 -0.32 11.78
CA ALA A 312 10.98 0.95 11.05
C ALA A 312 9.97 0.84 9.89
N PHE A 313 9.92 -0.31 9.20
CA PHE A 313 8.88 -0.57 8.19
C PHE A 313 7.49 -0.62 8.82
N LEU A 314 7.34 -1.38 9.91
CA LEU A 314 6.09 -1.46 10.66
C LEU A 314 5.63 -0.09 11.16
N ARG A 315 6.57 0.71 11.68
CA ARG A 315 6.35 2.08 12.11
C ARG A 315 5.78 2.96 11.00
N ARG A 316 6.33 2.87 9.79
CA ARG A 316 5.83 3.62 8.63
C ARG A 316 4.40 3.23 8.28
N ASP A 317 4.08 1.94 8.30
CA ASP A 317 2.73 1.46 8.01
C ASP A 317 1.72 1.92 9.09
N VAL A 318 2.13 1.98 10.35
CA VAL A 318 1.32 2.57 11.44
C VAL A 318 1.09 4.07 11.21
N ASP A 319 2.13 4.82 10.87
CA ASP A 319 2.03 6.26 10.60
C ASP A 319 1.06 6.54 9.44
N ASP A 320 1.13 5.76 8.37
CA ASP A 320 0.24 5.88 7.21
C ASP A 320 -1.21 5.57 7.59
N LEU A 321 -1.46 4.47 8.30
CA LEU A 321 -2.81 4.12 8.76
C LEU A 321 -3.41 5.24 9.62
N LEU A 322 -2.64 5.81 10.55
CA LEU A 322 -3.12 6.87 11.42
C LEU A 322 -3.31 8.20 10.69
N SER A 323 -2.48 8.46 9.66
CA SER A 323 -2.69 9.58 8.75
C SER A 323 -3.99 9.43 7.97
N ASP A 324 -4.31 8.21 7.50
CA ASP A 324 -5.57 7.90 6.83
C ASP A 324 -6.77 8.09 7.77
N TYR A 325 -6.66 7.69 9.04
CA TYR A 325 -7.70 7.95 10.06
C TYR A 325 -7.93 9.45 10.25
N ARG A 326 -6.84 10.22 10.37
CA ARG A 326 -6.91 11.68 10.52
C ARG A 326 -7.58 12.33 9.30
N ALA A 327 -7.20 11.93 8.10
CA ALA A 327 -7.78 12.43 6.86
C ALA A 327 -9.27 12.10 6.74
N ALA A 328 -9.66 10.86 7.05
CA ALA A 328 -11.05 10.41 7.00
C ALA A 328 -11.94 11.05 8.08
N GLY A 329 -11.36 11.42 9.23
CA GLY A 329 -12.06 12.07 10.34
C GLY A 329 -12.49 13.52 10.12
N ARG A 330 -12.13 14.16 8.99
CA ARG A 330 -12.51 15.55 8.63
C ARG A 330 -12.30 16.57 9.76
N GLY A 331 -11.16 16.47 10.46
CA GLY A 331 -10.81 17.35 11.57
C GLY A 331 -11.28 16.89 12.95
N LYS A 332 -12.12 15.85 13.06
CA LYS A 332 -12.53 15.23 14.34
C LYS A 332 -11.55 14.18 14.86
N VAL A 333 -10.43 13.98 14.17
CA VAL A 333 -9.37 13.06 14.60
C VAL A 333 -8.07 13.85 14.71
N LYS A 334 -7.52 13.90 15.92
CA LYS A 334 -6.24 14.52 16.23
C LYS A 334 -5.19 13.43 16.39
N LEU A 335 -4.16 13.46 15.56
CA LEU A 335 -2.99 12.59 15.69
C LEU A 335 -1.91 13.30 16.50
N VAL A 336 -1.41 12.65 17.55
CA VAL A 336 -0.28 13.11 18.37
C VAL A 336 0.79 12.03 18.36
N ILE A 337 2.01 12.38 17.97
CA ILE A 337 3.15 11.47 18.01
C ILE A 337 4.08 11.96 19.11
N ALA A 338 4.51 11.07 19.99
CA ALA A 338 5.43 11.38 21.07
C ALA A 338 6.47 10.28 21.19
N ASP A 339 7.72 10.65 21.48
CA ASP A 339 8.82 9.72 21.70
C ASP A 339 9.13 9.61 23.20
N PRO A 340 8.72 8.51 23.87
CA PRO A 340 9.05 8.28 25.28
C PRO A 340 10.54 8.22 25.60
N ALA A 341 11.40 7.95 24.62
CA ALA A 341 12.85 7.90 24.82
C ALA A 341 13.48 9.31 24.88
N LEU A 342 12.82 10.31 24.28
CA LEU A 342 13.31 11.69 24.22
C LEU A 342 12.53 12.64 25.14
N ASP A 343 11.28 12.33 25.45
CA ASP A 343 10.40 13.17 26.28
C ASP A 343 9.95 12.46 27.56
N SER A 344 10.39 12.98 28.71
CA SER A 344 10.02 12.46 30.03
C SER A 344 8.52 12.55 30.33
N ALA A 345 7.80 13.53 29.75
CA ALA A 345 6.36 13.64 29.90
C ALA A 345 5.64 12.53 29.12
N ALA A 346 6.04 12.32 27.86
CA ALA A 346 5.57 11.20 27.05
C ALA A 346 5.85 9.84 27.70
N LEU A 347 7.01 9.68 28.34
CA LEU A 347 7.37 8.46 29.09
C LEU A 347 6.43 8.19 30.27
N ARG A 348 6.16 9.21 31.10
CA ARG A 348 5.22 9.07 32.23
C ARG A 348 3.82 8.72 31.75
N GLU A 349 3.38 9.36 30.67
CA GLU A 349 2.06 9.11 30.09
C GLU A 349 1.96 7.69 29.50
N ALA A 350 2.94 7.24 28.70
CA ALA A 350 2.99 5.88 28.16
C ALA A 350 2.89 4.83 29.27
N ARG A 351 3.64 5.01 30.37
CA ARG A 351 3.59 4.13 31.54
C ARG A 351 2.21 4.14 32.21
N SER A 352 1.62 5.32 32.40
CA SER A 352 0.27 5.44 32.99
C SER A 352 -0.83 4.79 32.14
N LEU A 353 -0.60 4.71 30.83
CA LEU A 353 -1.50 4.10 29.85
C LEU A 353 -1.21 2.60 29.62
N GLY A 354 -0.26 2.01 30.36
CA GLY A 354 0.07 0.59 30.23
C GLY A 354 0.78 0.25 28.92
N ILE A 355 1.56 1.18 28.37
CA ILE A 355 2.38 0.99 27.17
C ILE A 355 3.83 0.76 27.62
N PRO A 356 4.31 -0.50 27.69
CA PRO A 356 5.65 -0.81 28.14
C PRO A 356 6.71 -0.57 27.05
N PRO A 357 8.00 -0.37 27.42
CA PRO A 357 9.08 -0.46 26.46
C PRO A 357 9.21 -1.90 25.95
N VAL A 358 9.60 -2.04 24.69
CA VAL A 358 9.92 -3.33 24.05
C VAL A 358 11.42 -3.37 23.76
N GLN A 359 12.03 -4.51 24.05
CA GLN A 359 13.43 -4.75 23.77
C GLN A 359 13.60 -5.21 22.32
N PHE A 360 14.43 -4.49 21.58
CA PHE A 360 14.76 -4.80 20.21
C PHE A 360 16.23 -5.20 20.09
N ASN A 361 16.50 -6.25 19.33
CA ASN A 361 17.86 -6.65 18.99
C ASN A 361 18.32 -5.81 17.79
N VAL A 362 19.20 -4.85 18.03
CA VAL A 362 19.76 -4.00 16.97
C VAL A 362 21.14 -4.54 16.61
N VAL A 363 21.32 -4.93 15.35
CA VAL A 363 22.65 -5.26 14.83
C VAL A 363 23.44 -3.96 14.66
N GLY A 364 24.36 -3.69 15.59
CA GLY A 364 25.32 -2.61 15.47
C GLY A 364 26.40 -2.93 14.43
N ARG A 365 27.35 -2.01 14.21
CA ARG A 365 28.46 -2.19 13.25
C ARG A 365 29.38 -3.38 13.58
N SER A 366 29.32 -3.94 14.79
CA SER A 366 30.16 -5.09 15.20
C SER A 366 29.55 -6.01 16.26
N GLU A 367 28.44 -5.65 16.92
CA GLU A 367 27.81 -6.43 17.99
C GLU A 367 26.28 -6.31 17.99
N LEU A 368 25.60 -7.36 18.50
CA LEU A 368 24.18 -7.34 18.82
C LEU A 368 23.97 -6.50 20.08
N GLN A 369 23.27 -5.36 19.96
CA GLN A 369 22.90 -4.52 21.09
C GLN A 369 21.38 -4.57 21.32
N VAL A 370 20.97 -4.88 22.55
CA VAL A 370 19.56 -4.77 22.95
C VAL A 370 19.25 -3.29 23.21
N LYS A 371 18.32 -2.71 22.46
CA LYS A 371 17.81 -1.36 22.69
C LYS A 371 16.34 -1.40 23.06
N GLU A 372 15.96 -0.65 24.09
CA GLU A 372 14.56 -0.43 24.43
C GLU A 372 13.95 0.63 23.51
N GLY A 373 12.74 0.37 23.03
CA GLY A 373 11.97 1.33 22.26
C GLY A 373 10.47 1.16 22.45
N TYR A 374 9.71 2.10 21.93
CA TYR A 374 8.25 2.11 22.01
C TYR A 374 7.64 2.00 20.62
N LEU A 375 6.52 1.28 20.52
CA LEU A 375 5.61 1.32 19.37
C LEU A 375 4.22 0.93 19.85
N GLY A 376 3.62 1.78 20.66
CA GLY A 376 2.30 1.59 21.24
C GLY A 376 1.35 2.74 20.92
N LEU A 377 0.06 2.53 21.12
CA LEU A 377 -0.96 3.50 20.73
C LEU A 377 -2.04 3.63 21.78
N ALA A 378 -2.55 4.85 21.95
CA ALA A 378 -3.70 5.16 22.78
C ALA A 378 -4.77 5.90 21.97
N VAL A 379 -6.02 5.50 22.16
CA VAL A 379 -7.20 6.16 21.63
C VAL A 379 -7.93 6.82 22.79
N ARG A 380 -8.09 8.15 22.73
CA ARG A 380 -8.80 8.93 23.75
C ARG A 380 -10.01 9.63 23.15
N TYR A 381 -11.14 9.53 23.84
CA TYR A 381 -12.37 10.23 23.52
C TYR A 381 -13.11 10.56 24.82
N ALA A 382 -13.41 11.84 25.04
CA ALA A 382 -13.85 12.36 26.33
C ALA A 382 -12.93 11.86 27.47
N ASP A 383 -13.49 11.25 28.51
CA ASP A 383 -12.75 10.70 29.66
C ASP A 383 -12.26 9.25 29.43
N GLY A 384 -12.70 8.62 28.34
CA GLY A 384 -12.38 7.23 28.04
C GLY A 384 -11.06 7.08 27.28
N VAL A 385 -10.26 6.09 27.68
CA VAL A 385 -9.01 5.71 27.01
C VAL A 385 -8.97 4.21 26.74
N LYS A 386 -8.57 3.85 25.51
CA LYS A 386 -8.24 2.48 25.11
C LYS A 386 -6.81 2.44 24.60
N THR A 387 -6.09 1.36 24.89
CA THR A 387 -4.65 1.27 24.60
C THR A 387 -4.30 -0.01 23.89
N ILE A 388 -3.37 0.10 22.94
CA ILE A 388 -2.70 -0.97 22.24
C ILE A 388 -1.25 -0.93 22.73
N PRO A 389 -0.87 -1.79 23.70
CA PRO A 389 0.43 -1.72 24.36
C PRO A 389 1.61 -1.82 23.41
N PHE A 390 1.50 -2.67 22.39
CA PHE A 390 2.50 -2.82 21.35
C PHE A 390 1.84 -3.22 20.02
N VAL A 391 2.23 -2.54 18.95
CA VAL A 391 1.86 -2.91 17.59
C VAL A 391 2.88 -3.91 17.07
N GLN A 392 2.46 -5.16 16.88
CA GLN A 392 3.31 -6.22 16.33
C GLN A 392 3.22 -6.30 14.80
N GLN A 393 2.03 -5.99 14.25
CA GLN A 393 1.69 -6.09 12.84
C GLN A 393 0.56 -5.10 12.53
N THR A 394 0.36 -4.77 11.26
CA THR A 394 -0.62 -3.78 10.79
C THR A 394 -1.89 -4.38 10.18
N ASN A 395 -1.88 -5.67 9.84
CA ASN A 395 -2.99 -6.41 9.24
C ASN A 395 -4.28 -6.40 10.08
N ASP A 396 -4.19 -6.44 11.41
CA ASP A 396 -5.35 -6.38 12.33
C ASP A 396 -5.54 -5.00 12.97
N LEU A 397 -4.61 -4.08 12.75
CA LEU A 397 -4.52 -2.82 13.48
C LEU A 397 -5.71 -1.91 13.18
N GLU A 398 -6.17 -1.84 11.92
CA GLU A 398 -7.38 -1.06 11.57
C GLU A 398 -8.59 -1.57 12.34
N TYR A 399 -8.79 -2.89 12.37
CA TYR A 399 -9.93 -3.48 13.07
C TYR A 399 -9.90 -3.15 14.56
N ARG A 400 -8.74 -3.34 15.22
CA ARG A 400 -8.57 -3.08 16.65
C ARG A 400 -8.82 -1.61 16.98
N LEU A 401 -8.20 -0.70 16.21
CA LEU A 401 -8.38 0.75 16.35
C LEU A 401 -9.83 1.19 16.20
N THR A 402 -10.48 0.73 15.12
CA THR A 402 -11.89 1.06 14.84
C THR A 402 -12.81 0.53 15.93
N SER A 403 -12.50 -0.66 16.45
CA SER A 403 -13.26 -1.32 17.51
C SER A 403 -13.14 -0.58 18.84
N ASP A 404 -11.93 -0.19 19.23
CA ASP A 404 -11.68 0.63 20.43
C ASP A 404 -12.36 2.00 20.31
N LEU A 405 -12.25 2.64 19.16
CA LEU A 405 -12.89 3.91 18.88
C LEU A 405 -14.42 3.82 18.94
N ARG A 406 -15.01 2.77 18.37
CA ARG A 406 -16.44 2.52 18.45
C ARG A 406 -16.88 2.31 19.89
N ALA A 407 -16.14 1.52 20.67
CA ALA A 407 -16.44 1.27 22.07
C ALA A 407 -16.42 2.55 22.92
N LEU A 408 -15.56 3.52 22.58
CA LEU A 408 -15.49 4.81 23.25
C LEU A 408 -16.59 5.80 22.81
N THR A 409 -16.97 5.78 21.52
CA THR A 409 -17.87 6.80 20.94
C THR A 409 -19.34 6.39 20.91
N HIS A 410 -19.62 5.09 20.96
CA HIS A 410 -20.96 4.51 20.95
C HIS A 410 -21.09 3.52 22.12
N PRO A 411 -21.26 4.02 23.36
CA PRO A 411 -21.30 3.18 24.56
C PRO A 411 -22.55 2.29 24.61
N GLU A 412 -23.63 2.65 23.90
CA GLU A 412 -24.82 1.81 23.76
C GLU A 412 -24.51 0.57 22.93
N LYS A 413 -24.34 -0.56 23.62
CA LYS A 413 -24.16 -1.86 22.98
C LYS A 413 -25.50 -2.36 22.46
N ALA A 414 -25.55 -2.74 21.18
CA ALA A 414 -26.72 -3.43 20.65
C ALA A 414 -26.89 -4.78 21.38
N VAL A 415 -28.14 -5.15 21.68
CA VAL A 415 -28.44 -6.38 22.39
C VAL A 415 -28.53 -7.54 21.40
N ILE A 416 -27.74 -8.58 21.66
CA ILE A 416 -27.75 -9.84 20.92
C ILE A 416 -28.16 -10.95 21.89
N ALA A 417 -29.09 -11.79 21.46
CA ALA A 417 -29.44 -13.03 22.15
C ALA A 417 -28.55 -14.15 21.59
N PHE A 418 -27.82 -14.88 22.44
CA PHE A 418 -26.97 -15.99 22.04
C PHE A 418 -27.36 -17.28 22.77
N GLY A 419 -27.77 -18.27 21.99
CA GLY A 419 -28.13 -19.62 22.45
C GLY A 419 -27.21 -20.70 21.89
N ASP A 420 -27.08 -21.78 22.64
CA ASP A 420 -26.42 -22.99 22.21
C ASP A 420 -27.38 -24.17 22.41
N ILE A 421 -27.69 -24.87 21.33
CA ILE A 421 -28.46 -26.10 21.35
C ILE A 421 -27.44 -27.23 21.42
N GLY A 422 -27.16 -27.66 22.65
CA GLY A 422 -26.24 -28.76 22.88
C GLY A 422 -26.65 -30.00 22.10
N ASP A 423 -25.72 -30.54 21.32
CA ASP A 423 -25.79 -31.92 20.86
C ASP A 423 -25.28 -32.82 22.01
N PRO A 424 -26.02 -33.85 22.45
CA PRO A 424 -25.54 -34.81 23.44
C PRO A 424 -24.18 -35.44 23.09
N ALA A 425 -23.84 -35.52 21.79
CA ALA A 425 -22.52 -35.92 21.32
C ALA A 425 -21.48 -34.78 21.39
N ALA A 426 -21.88 -33.52 21.25
CA ALA A 426 -21.01 -32.35 21.41
C ALA A 426 -20.65 -32.05 22.87
N ALA A 427 -21.49 -32.46 23.83
CA ALA A 427 -21.16 -32.43 25.25
C ALA A 427 -19.91 -33.28 25.59
N ARG A 428 -19.60 -34.30 24.77
CA ARG A 428 -18.36 -35.08 24.88
C ARG A 428 -17.18 -34.49 24.10
N SER A 429 -17.41 -33.59 23.14
CA SER A 429 -16.38 -33.07 22.22
C SER A 429 -15.81 -31.70 22.58
N GLN A 430 -16.07 -31.17 23.78
CA GLN A 430 -15.54 -29.88 24.28
C GLN A 430 -15.78 -28.68 23.35
N ARG A 431 -16.72 -28.77 22.39
CA ARG A 431 -17.06 -27.62 21.54
C ARG A 431 -17.89 -26.64 22.35
N SER A 432 -17.23 -25.61 22.90
CA SER A 432 -17.90 -24.47 23.52
C SER A 432 -17.85 -23.25 22.60
N PHE A 433 -18.92 -22.47 22.61
CA PHE A 433 -18.97 -21.15 21.95
C PHE A 433 -18.63 -20.01 22.92
N ASP A 434 -18.01 -20.32 24.06
CA ASP A 434 -17.70 -19.32 25.10
C ASP A 434 -16.74 -18.26 24.59
N GLY A 435 -15.71 -18.64 23.83
CA GLY A 435 -14.77 -17.67 23.23
C GLY A 435 -15.46 -16.73 22.23
N LEU A 436 -16.42 -17.24 21.44
CA LEU A 436 -17.23 -16.40 20.55
C LEU A 436 -18.12 -15.45 21.36
N ARG A 437 -18.78 -15.94 22.42
CA ARG A 437 -19.63 -15.15 23.30
C ARG A 437 -18.83 -14.05 23.99
N GLU A 438 -17.63 -14.35 24.50
CA GLU A 438 -16.72 -13.38 25.10
C GLU A 438 -16.32 -12.29 24.10
N ARG A 439 -15.94 -12.70 22.88
CA ARG A 439 -15.58 -11.75 21.82
C ARG A 439 -16.74 -10.86 21.41
N LEU A 440 -17.95 -11.39 21.31
CA LEU A 440 -19.17 -10.61 21.06
C LEU A 440 -19.45 -9.64 22.21
N GLY A 441 -19.26 -10.07 23.47
CA GLY A 441 -19.47 -9.24 24.67
C GLY A 441 -18.61 -7.97 24.72
N SER A 442 -17.50 -7.94 23.99
CA SER A 442 -16.68 -6.72 23.85
C SER A 442 -17.40 -5.58 23.13
N HIS A 443 -18.34 -5.89 22.23
CA HIS A 443 -19.06 -4.91 21.39
C HIS A 443 -20.58 -4.92 21.54
N TYR A 444 -21.15 -5.99 22.07
CA TYR A 444 -22.59 -6.22 22.19
C TYR A 444 -22.99 -6.57 23.63
N ASP A 445 -24.23 -6.26 24.00
CA ASP A 445 -24.85 -6.79 25.21
C ASP A 445 -25.38 -8.19 24.86
N VAL A 446 -24.58 -9.22 25.20
CA VAL A 446 -24.90 -10.60 24.85
C VAL A 446 -25.71 -11.23 25.97
N ARG A 447 -26.99 -11.50 25.69
CA ARG A 447 -27.92 -12.16 26.62
C ARG A 447 -28.06 -13.63 26.25
N ALA A 448 -28.19 -14.49 27.25
CA ALA A 448 -28.49 -15.90 27.02
C ALA A 448 -29.85 -16.05 26.32
N PHE A 449 -29.97 -17.06 25.47
CA PHE A 449 -31.21 -17.39 24.77
C PHE A 449 -31.39 -18.89 24.68
N GLY A 450 -32.54 -19.38 25.14
CA GLY A 450 -33.01 -20.74 24.96
C GLY A 450 -34.06 -20.81 23.85
N VAL A 451 -33.93 -21.79 22.95
CA VAL A 451 -34.99 -22.08 21.96
C VAL A 451 -36.30 -22.47 22.65
N ALA A 452 -36.22 -23.03 23.87
CA ALA A 452 -37.38 -23.35 24.72
C ALA A 452 -37.95 -22.16 25.50
N ASP A 453 -37.28 -21.00 25.53
CA ASP A 453 -37.79 -19.82 26.24
C ASP A 453 -39.18 -19.44 25.72
N THR A 454 -40.05 -18.87 26.55
CA THR A 454 -41.40 -18.48 26.14
C THR A 454 -41.45 -17.08 25.52
N THR A 455 -40.47 -16.24 25.85
CA THR A 455 -40.38 -14.83 25.40
C THR A 455 -39.00 -14.51 24.85
N ILE A 456 -38.91 -13.46 24.01
CA ILE A 456 -37.63 -12.88 23.57
C ILE A 456 -37.45 -11.57 24.33
N ALA A 457 -36.29 -11.37 24.95
CA ALA A 457 -36.02 -10.18 25.75
C ALA A 457 -36.17 -8.87 24.94
N LEU A 458 -36.66 -7.82 25.58
CA LEU A 458 -36.82 -6.50 24.96
C LEU A 458 -35.46 -5.94 24.50
N GLY A 459 -35.46 -5.31 23.31
CA GLY A 459 -34.28 -4.67 22.71
C GLY A 459 -33.35 -5.61 21.93
N VAL A 460 -33.58 -6.93 21.96
CA VAL A 460 -32.82 -7.89 21.15
C VAL A 460 -33.02 -7.59 19.67
N ARG A 461 -31.91 -7.36 18.94
CA ARG A 461 -31.94 -7.12 17.49
C ARG A 461 -31.52 -8.33 16.67
N VAL A 462 -30.66 -9.17 17.25
CA VAL A 462 -30.16 -10.40 16.63
C VAL A 462 -30.31 -11.55 17.59
N ILE A 463 -30.84 -12.67 17.10
CA ILE A 463 -30.77 -13.97 17.79
C ILE A 463 -29.73 -14.81 17.05
N ALA A 464 -28.67 -15.21 17.74
CA ALA A 464 -27.66 -16.13 17.26
C ALA A 464 -27.83 -17.47 17.97
N VAL A 465 -27.95 -18.56 17.22
CA VAL A 465 -28.09 -19.90 17.80
C VAL A 465 -27.07 -20.83 17.18
N ALA A 466 -26.26 -21.44 18.04
CA ALA A 466 -25.40 -22.55 17.69
C ALA A 466 -26.15 -23.87 17.80
N GLY A 467 -25.97 -24.76 16.82
CA GLY A 467 -26.54 -26.10 16.86
C GLY A 467 -27.87 -26.25 16.12
N THR A 468 -28.32 -27.50 16.05
CA THR A 468 -29.49 -27.93 15.29
C THR A 468 -30.47 -28.62 16.24
N PRO A 469 -31.69 -28.08 16.44
CA PRO A 469 -32.72 -28.77 17.21
C PRO A 469 -33.27 -29.94 16.41
N ASP A 470 -33.69 -31.01 17.10
CA ASP A 470 -34.33 -32.16 16.47
C ASP A 470 -35.68 -31.81 15.82
N SER A 471 -36.43 -30.91 16.47
CA SER A 471 -37.69 -30.34 15.98
C SER A 471 -37.96 -28.97 16.61
N LEU A 472 -38.88 -28.21 16.03
CA LEU A 472 -39.45 -27.01 16.62
C LEU A 472 -40.95 -27.21 16.81
N SER A 473 -41.48 -26.78 17.95
CA SER A 473 -42.93 -26.70 18.15
C SER A 473 -43.53 -25.51 17.37
N ASP A 474 -44.81 -25.59 17.05
CA ASP A 474 -45.54 -24.50 16.37
C ASP A 474 -45.45 -23.16 17.12
N ALA A 475 -45.45 -23.20 18.45
CA ALA A 475 -45.26 -22.03 19.30
C ALA A 475 -43.87 -21.41 19.12
N GLN A 476 -42.82 -22.23 19.05
CA GLN A 476 -41.44 -21.75 18.82
C GLN A 476 -41.28 -21.15 17.42
N VAL A 477 -41.82 -21.81 16.38
CA VAL A 477 -41.79 -21.31 15.00
C VAL A 477 -42.52 -19.98 14.91
N THR A 478 -43.72 -19.87 15.48
CA THR A 478 -44.53 -18.64 15.48
C THR A 478 -43.81 -17.49 16.17
N ARG A 479 -43.19 -17.74 17.33
CA ARG A 479 -42.42 -16.73 18.08
C ARG A 479 -41.22 -16.21 17.29
N LEU A 480 -40.42 -17.11 16.73
CA LEU A 480 -39.23 -16.74 15.94
C LEU A 480 -39.62 -16.04 14.64
N ARG A 481 -40.69 -16.50 13.98
CA ARG A 481 -41.25 -15.81 12.81
C ARG A 481 -41.70 -14.41 13.14
N GLY A 482 -42.47 -14.23 14.22
CA GLY A 482 -42.92 -12.92 14.66
C GLY A 482 -41.75 -11.97 15.01
N PHE A 483 -40.63 -12.51 15.49
CA PHE A 483 -39.40 -11.72 15.68
C PHE A 483 -38.80 -11.24 14.35
N LEU A 484 -38.72 -12.11 13.34
CA LEU A 484 -38.24 -11.76 12.00
C LEU A 484 -39.17 -10.74 11.31
N GLU A 485 -40.49 -10.92 11.43
CA GLU A 485 -41.49 -10.02 10.87
C GLU A 485 -41.43 -8.60 11.45
N ARG A 486 -41.01 -8.45 12.71
CA ARG A 486 -40.75 -7.14 13.35
C ARG A 486 -39.38 -6.55 12.98
N GLY A 487 -38.65 -7.15 12.04
CA GLY A 487 -37.34 -6.68 11.57
C GLY A 487 -36.15 -7.19 12.37
N GLY A 488 -36.35 -8.18 13.26
CA GLY A 488 -35.25 -8.89 13.92
C GLY A 488 -34.46 -9.73 12.93
N SER A 489 -33.20 -10.04 13.26
CA SER A 489 -32.32 -10.89 12.42
C SER A 489 -31.93 -12.18 13.13
N LEU A 490 -31.82 -13.27 12.38
CA LEU A 490 -31.46 -14.59 12.89
C LEU A 490 -30.13 -15.06 12.27
N LEU A 491 -29.18 -15.46 13.12
CA LEU A 491 -27.94 -16.14 12.73
C LEU A 491 -28.01 -17.58 13.22
N LEU A 492 -28.04 -18.55 12.30
CA LEU A 492 -28.09 -19.97 12.63
C LEU A 492 -26.78 -20.63 12.25
N MET A 493 -26.08 -21.21 13.23
CA MET A 493 -24.90 -22.04 13.01
C MET A 493 -25.33 -23.51 13.14
N ALA A 494 -26.07 -23.97 12.13
CA ALA A 494 -26.71 -25.27 12.10
C ALA A 494 -26.07 -26.19 11.06
N GLY A 495 -25.98 -27.48 11.38
CA GLY A 495 -25.52 -28.53 10.48
C GLY A 495 -26.58 -29.59 10.26
N GLY A 496 -26.66 -30.13 9.04
CA GLY A 496 -27.49 -31.30 8.71
C GLY A 496 -26.78 -32.65 8.87
N MET A 497 -25.52 -32.64 9.28
CA MET A 497 -24.72 -33.84 9.52
C MET A 497 -24.22 -33.85 10.97
N GLN A 498 -24.22 -35.03 11.59
CA GLN A 498 -23.65 -35.26 12.91
C GLN A 498 -22.44 -36.20 12.77
N LEU A 499 -21.30 -35.81 13.34
CA LEU A 499 -20.11 -36.65 13.39
C LEU A 499 -20.23 -37.62 14.57
N GLN A 500 -20.32 -38.91 14.28
CA GLN A 500 -20.23 -39.96 15.28
C GLN A 500 -18.79 -40.44 15.40
N MET A 501 -18.23 -40.27 16.60
CA MET A 501 -16.90 -40.78 16.94
C MET A 501 -17.02 -42.26 17.28
N SER A 502 -16.33 -43.12 16.55
CA SER A 502 -16.23 -44.54 16.88
C SER A 502 -15.08 -44.77 17.88
N PRO A 503 -15.27 -45.50 19.00
CA PRO A 503 -14.20 -45.75 19.97
C PRO A 503 -13.02 -46.56 19.40
N GLN A 504 -13.23 -47.29 18.31
CA GLN A 504 -12.27 -48.23 17.73
C GLN A 504 -12.09 -48.03 16.21
N GLY A 505 -12.55 -46.91 15.65
CA GLY A 505 -12.48 -46.64 14.22
C GLY A 505 -12.52 -45.15 13.88
N PRO A 506 -12.33 -44.79 12.60
CA PRO A 506 -12.42 -43.41 12.17
C PRO A 506 -13.82 -42.84 12.42
N PRO A 507 -13.94 -41.53 12.68
CA PRO A 507 -15.24 -40.88 12.80
C PRO A 507 -16.02 -41.01 11.49
N PHE A 508 -17.34 -41.19 11.60
CA PHE A 508 -18.22 -41.22 10.44
C PHE A 508 -19.35 -40.20 10.61
N ALA A 509 -19.82 -39.64 9.50
CA ALA A 509 -20.88 -38.66 9.50
C ALA A 509 -22.22 -39.34 9.22
N VAL A 510 -23.24 -39.03 10.03
CA VAL A 510 -24.62 -39.47 9.81
C VAL A 510 -25.51 -38.26 9.52
N SER A 511 -26.45 -38.45 8.61
CA SER A 511 -27.46 -37.45 8.29
C SER A 511 -28.39 -37.23 9.49
N ARG A 512 -28.67 -35.96 9.81
CA ARG A 512 -29.60 -35.56 10.87
C ARG A 512 -30.70 -34.68 10.29
N ARG A 513 -31.93 -34.83 10.78
CA ARG A 513 -33.03 -33.90 10.45
C ARG A 513 -32.68 -32.50 10.96
N VAL A 514 -32.91 -31.49 10.12
CA VAL A 514 -32.68 -30.08 10.50
C VAL A 514 -33.99 -29.42 10.90
N GLY A 515 -34.26 -29.32 12.20
CA GLY A 515 -35.49 -28.71 12.74
C GLY A 515 -35.70 -27.25 12.30
N TRP A 516 -34.61 -26.50 12.07
CA TRP A 516 -34.67 -25.12 11.56
C TRP A 516 -35.40 -24.99 10.22
N ASN A 517 -35.48 -26.05 9.40
CA ASN A 517 -36.17 -26.01 8.12
C ASN A 517 -37.68 -25.76 8.25
N GLU A 518 -38.29 -26.01 9.42
CA GLU A 518 -39.68 -25.65 9.70
C GLU A 518 -39.89 -24.13 9.75
N LEU A 519 -38.87 -23.38 10.17
CA LEU A 519 -38.86 -21.92 10.17
C LEU A 519 -38.38 -21.34 8.83
N LEU A 520 -37.39 -21.96 8.18
CA LEU A 520 -36.66 -21.38 7.03
C LEU A 520 -37.36 -21.57 5.68
N LYS A 521 -38.07 -22.69 5.47
CA LYS A 521 -38.70 -23.01 4.17
C LYS A 521 -39.58 -21.90 3.59
N PRO A 522 -40.42 -21.19 4.39
CA PRO A 522 -41.22 -20.07 3.88
C PRO A 522 -40.39 -18.92 3.28
N TYR A 523 -39.12 -18.80 3.67
CA TYR A 523 -38.17 -17.81 3.13
C TYR A 523 -37.37 -18.34 1.93
N GLY A 524 -37.68 -19.54 1.42
CA GLY A 524 -36.96 -20.17 0.31
C GLY A 524 -35.59 -20.73 0.68
N VAL A 525 -35.32 -20.87 1.99
CA VAL A 525 -34.04 -21.40 2.50
C VAL A 525 -34.26 -22.77 3.14
N SER A 526 -33.36 -23.71 2.86
CA SER A 526 -33.32 -25.00 3.52
C SER A 526 -31.88 -25.44 3.72
N ILE A 527 -31.60 -26.02 4.88
CA ILE A 527 -30.33 -26.66 5.18
C ILE A 527 -30.48 -28.13 4.81
N ALA A 528 -29.64 -28.59 3.90
CA ALA A 528 -29.58 -29.98 3.48
C ALA A 528 -28.80 -30.82 4.50
N SER A 529 -29.04 -32.13 4.46
CA SER A 529 -28.40 -33.11 5.33
C SER A 529 -27.43 -34.00 4.54
N ASP A 530 -26.73 -33.40 3.60
CA ASP A 530 -25.68 -33.95 2.76
C ASP A 530 -24.30 -33.38 3.16
N MET A 531 -23.23 -34.02 2.69
CA MET A 531 -21.85 -33.64 2.99
C MET A 531 -21.15 -33.18 1.72
N VAL A 532 -20.56 -31.99 1.75
CA VAL A 532 -19.72 -31.47 0.67
C VAL A 532 -18.27 -31.83 0.97
N TYR A 533 -17.63 -32.57 0.06
CA TYR A 533 -16.22 -32.94 0.16
C TYR A 533 -15.37 -31.97 -0.66
N ASP A 534 -14.56 -31.15 0.01
CA ASP A 534 -13.61 -30.27 -0.65
C ASP A 534 -12.27 -30.99 -0.86
N LEU A 535 -11.88 -31.16 -2.12
CA LEU A 535 -10.63 -31.81 -2.51
C LEU A 535 -9.40 -30.94 -2.27
N ALA A 536 -9.53 -29.60 -2.19
CA ALA A 536 -8.39 -28.69 -1.99
C ALA A 536 -8.00 -28.55 -0.52
N SER A 537 -8.97 -28.63 0.39
CA SER A 537 -8.76 -28.48 1.84
C SER A 537 -8.35 -29.78 2.55
N ASN A 538 -8.43 -30.94 1.88
CA ASN A 538 -8.21 -32.27 2.46
C ASN A 538 -7.12 -33.10 1.72
N VAL A 539 -6.09 -32.43 1.18
CA VAL A 539 -4.91 -33.10 0.58
C VAL A 539 -3.89 -33.48 1.64
#